data_AF-A0A7J6W2Y0-F1
#
_entry.id   AF-A0A7J6W2Y0-F1
#
_cell.length_a   1.000
_cell.length_b   1.000
_cell.length_c   1.000
_cell.angle_alpha   90.00
_cell.angle_beta   90.00
_cell.angle_gamma   90.00
#
_symmetry.space_group_name_H-M   'P 1'
#
loop_
_entity.id
_entity.type
_entity.pdbx_description
1 polymer ?
#
loop_
_entity_poly.entity_id
_entity_poly.type
_entity_poly.pdbx_seq_one_letter_code
_entity_poly.pdbx_strand_id
1 'polypeptide(L)'
;MLRLRIQFQIQDETSEKIVTAFEEVAQSLVGKSLDELISLSLELAGDIAVKETLNEIIGRKLKFEIKIADFNLDHPEKPFTVSKFYDWAEPSRKKMKVEENESFS
;
A
#
# COMPACT_ATOMS: atom_id res chain seq x y z
N MET A 1 -14.36 -19.22 -10.44
CA MET A 1 -13.01 -18.61 -10.41
C MET A 1 -12.97 -17.71 -9.18
N LEU A 2 -12.07 -17.98 -8.24
CA LEU A 2 -11.90 -17.13 -7.06
C LEU A 2 -10.99 -15.95 -7.43
N ARG A 3 -11.15 -14.81 -6.73
CA ARG A 3 -10.41 -13.58 -6.97
C ARG A 3 -9.92 -12.98 -5.67
N LEU A 4 -8.71 -12.44 -5.66
CA LEU A 4 -8.14 -11.85 -4.46
C LEU A 4 -8.76 -10.47 -4.21
N ARG A 5 -9.26 -10.25 -3.01
CA ARG A 5 -9.75 -8.96 -2.55
C ARG A 5 -9.25 -8.71 -1.14
N ILE A 6 -8.59 -7.57 -0.94
CA ILE A 6 -8.06 -7.18 0.36
C ILE A 6 -8.61 -5.82 0.71
N GLN A 7 -9.22 -5.73 1.88
CA GLN A 7 -9.69 -4.47 2.45
C GLN A 7 -8.75 -4.12 3.60
N PHE A 8 -8.20 -2.91 3.58
CA PHE A 8 -7.23 -2.44 4.55
C PHE A 8 -7.41 -0.96 4.85
N GLN A 9 -6.86 -0.51 5.97
CA GLN A 9 -6.86 0.88 6.37
C GLN A 9 -5.57 1.55 5.92
N ILE A 10 -5.69 2.74 5.33
CA ILE A 10 -4.59 3.65 5.09
C ILE A 10 -4.74 4.86 6.00
N GLN A 11 -3.61 5.48 6.35
CA GLN A 11 -3.54 6.66 7.19
C GLN A 11 -2.56 7.66 6.59
N ASP A 12 -2.97 8.92 6.53
CA ASP A 12 -2.08 10.06 6.28
C ASP A 12 -2.11 11.03 7.47
N GLU A 13 -1.51 12.21 7.31
CA GLU A 13 -1.45 13.25 8.36
C GLU A 13 -2.82 13.81 8.74
N THR A 14 -3.83 13.60 7.89
CA THR A 14 -5.15 14.25 8.01
C THR A 14 -6.25 13.28 8.43
N SER A 15 -6.20 12.04 7.96
CA SER A 15 -7.28 11.08 8.19
C SER A 15 -6.89 9.63 7.97
N GLU A 16 -7.75 8.76 8.47
CA GLU A 16 -7.74 7.33 8.19
C GLU A 16 -8.88 6.99 7.22
N LYS A 17 -8.60 6.11 6.25
CA LYS A 17 -9.60 5.64 5.30
C LYS A 17 -9.48 4.15 5.05
N ILE A 18 -10.63 3.50 4.92
CA ILE A 18 -10.70 2.10 4.49
C ILE A 18 -10.72 2.08 2.96
N VAL A 19 -9.84 1.26 2.40
CA VAL A 19 -9.73 1.07 0.95
C VAL A 19 -9.73 -0.42 0.61
N THR A 20 -10.07 -0.73 -0.63
CA THR A 20 -10.09 -2.09 -1.18
C THR A 20 -9.17 -2.17 -2.39
N ALA A 21 -8.29 -3.15 -2.41
CA ALA A 21 -7.53 -3.55 -3.58
C ALA A 21 -8.09 -4.87 -4.13
N PHE A 22 -8.15 -4.97 -5.46
CA PHE A 22 -8.63 -6.15 -6.16
C PHE A 22 -7.51 -6.77 -7.00
N GLU A 23 -7.55 -8.09 -7.13
CA GLU A 23 -6.78 -8.93 -8.03
C GLU A 23 -5.31 -8.51 -8.17
N GLU A 24 -4.89 -7.99 -9.32
CA GLU A 24 -3.50 -7.60 -9.62
C GLU A 24 -2.95 -6.60 -8.59
N VAL A 25 -3.74 -5.61 -8.18
CA VAL A 25 -3.30 -4.60 -7.20
C VAL A 25 -3.12 -5.26 -5.82
N ALA A 26 -4.03 -6.15 -5.44
CA ALA A 26 -3.95 -6.89 -4.20
C ALA A 26 -2.74 -7.83 -4.19
N GLN A 27 -2.53 -8.58 -5.28
CA GLN A 27 -1.39 -9.48 -5.44
C GLN A 27 -0.07 -8.72 -5.40
N SER A 28 0.04 -7.59 -6.10
CA SER A 28 1.25 -6.76 -6.06
C SER A 28 1.52 -6.19 -4.67
N LEU A 29 0.48 -5.87 -3.90
CA LEU A 29 0.62 -5.35 -2.54
C LEU A 29 1.12 -6.43 -1.56
N VAL A 30 0.57 -7.64 -1.65
CA VAL A 30 0.92 -8.80 -0.81
C VAL A 30 2.21 -9.49 -1.26
N GLY A 31 2.55 -9.40 -2.54
CA GLY A 31 3.63 -10.18 -3.14
C GLY A 31 3.30 -11.66 -3.35
N LYS A 32 2.03 -12.06 -3.20
CA LYS A 32 1.54 -13.43 -3.45
C LYS A 32 0.21 -13.39 -4.20
N SER A 33 0.05 -14.31 -5.14
CA SER A 33 -1.23 -14.63 -5.78
C SER A 33 -2.20 -15.29 -4.81
N LEU A 34 -3.48 -15.36 -5.20
CA LEU A 34 -4.49 -16.06 -4.40
C LEU A 34 -4.14 -17.55 -4.20
N ASP A 35 -3.70 -18.22 -5.26
CA ASP A 35 -3.39 -19.64 -5.21
C ASP A 35 -2.18 -19.93 -4.29
N GLU A 36 -1.21 -19.03 -4.26
CA GLU A 36 -0.09 -19.11 -3.31
C GLU A 36 -0.55 -18.90 -1.87
N LEU A 37 -1.46 -17.96 -1.61
CA LEU A 37 -2.02 -17.75 -0.27
C LEU A 37 -2.87 -18.94 0.19
N ILE A 38 -3.66 -19.53 -0.72
CA ILE A 38 -4.42 -20.76 -0.43
C ILE A 38 -3.47 -21.90 -0.15
N SER A 39 -2.44 -22.09 -0.97
CA SER A 39 -1.44 -23.15 -0.77
C SER A 39 -0.74 -23.00 0.58
N LEU A 40 -0.31 -21.78 0.92
CA LEU A 40 0.30 -21.46 2.21
C LEU A 40 -0.65 -21.76 3.38
N SER A 41 -1.94 -21.48 3.23
CA SER A 41 -2.94 -21.74 4.28
C SER A 41 -3.16 -23.23 4.57
N LEU A 42 -2.80 -24.12 3.64
CA LEU A 42 -2.94 -25.57 3.79
C LEU A 42 -1.71 -26.24 4.42
N GLU A 43 -0.62 -25.49 4.62
CA GLU A 43 0.60 -25.99 5.28
C GLU A 43 0.43 -26.09 6.81
N LEU A 44 1.39 -26.75 7.47
CA LEU A 44 1.43 -26.80 8.93
C LEU A 44 1.61 -25.37 9.49
N ALA A 45 0.68 -24.92 10.33
CA ALA A 45 0.61 -23.52 10.80
C ALA A 45 0.41 -22.48 9.67
N GLY A 46 -0.27 -22.87 8.59
CA GLY A 46 -0.54 -21.99 7.45
C GLY A 46 -1.33 -20.73 7.79
N ASP A 47 -2.16 -20.75 8.83
CA ASP A 47 -2.86 -19.58 9.36
C ASP A 47 -1.89 -18.51 9.89
N ILE A 48 -0.85 -18.94 10.60
CA ILE A 48 0.23 -18.06 11.09
C ILE A 48 1.01 -17.50 9.91
N ALA A 49 1.39 -18.34 8.94
CA ALA A 49 2.18 -17.91 7.79
C ALA A 49 1.44 -16.90 6.89
N VAL A 50 0.13 -17.10 6.66
CA VAL A 50 -0.71 -16.14 5.95
C VAL A 50 -0.80 -14.82 6.72
N LYS A 51 -0.96 -14.88 8.05
CA LYS A 51 -1.00 -13.68 8.89
C LYS A 51 0.32 -12.90 8.85
N GLU A 52 1.45 -13.59 8.92
CA GLU A 52 2.77 -12.97 8.80
C GLU A 52 2.95 -12.29 7.45
N THR A 53 2.55 -12.97 6.36
CA THR A 53 2.57 -12.38 5.00
C THR A 53 1.75 -11.08 4.94
N LEU A 54 0.56 -11.04 5.54
CA LEU A 54 -0.26 -9.82 5.56
C LEU A 54 0.34 -8.74 6.46
N ASN A 55 1.00 -9.12 7.56
CA ASN A 55 1.65 -8.18 8.47
C ASN A 55 2.83 -7.44 7.83
N GLU A 56 3.52 -8.03 6.84
CA GLU A 56 4.61 -7.38 6.10
C GLU A 56 4.17 -6.10 5.37
N ILE A 57 2.87 -5.97 5.09
CA ILE A 57 2.30 -4.80 4.43
C ILE A 57 2.08 -3.65 5.43
N ILE A 58 1.87 -3.98 6.70
CA ILE A 58 1.53 -3.01 7.76
C ILE A 58 2.74 -2.10 8.04
N GLY A 59 2.49 -0.80 8.10
CA GLY A 59 3.53 0.20 8.37
C GLY A 59 4.32 0.67 7.15
N ARG A 60 4.09 0.09 5.96
CA ARG A 60 4.69 0.57 4.71
C ARG A 60 4.11 1.92 4.32
N LYS A 61 4.99 2.89 4.02
CA LYS A 61 4.61 4.17 3.41
C LYS A 61 4.58 4.03 1.89
N LEU A 62 3.40 4.20 1.31
CA LEU A 62 3.16 4.07 -0.12
C LEU A 62 2.32 5.25 -0.62
N LYS A 63 2.35 5.49 -1.93
CA LYS A 63 1.41 6.39 -2.61
C LYS A 63 0.32 5.54 -3.23
N PHE A 64 -0.95 5.88 -3.00
CA PHE A 64 -2.10 5.17 -3.56
C PHE A 64 -2.85 6.04 -4.56
N GLU A 65 -3.20 5.49 -5.71
CA GLU A 65 -4.18 6.05 -6.63
C GLU A 65 -5.55 5.50 -6.24
N ILE A 66 -6.45 6.37 -5.79
CA ILE A 66 -7.78 5.99 -5.30
C ILE A 66 -8.82 6.41 -6.34
N LYS A 67 -9.63 5.44 -6.78
CA LYS A 67 -10.81 5.69 -7.61
C LYS A 67 -11.97 6.12 -6.72
N ILE A 68 -12.56 7.25 -7.06
CA ILE A 68 -13.78 7.79 -6.45
C ILE A 68 -14.88 7.69 -7.51
N ALA A 69 -15.95 6.96 -7.20
CA ALA A 69 -17.14 6.87 -8.04
C ALA A 69 -18.30 7.64 -7.38
N ASP A 70 -19.36 7.94 -8.13
CA ASP A 70 -20.56 8.62 -7.62
C ASP A 70 -21.14 7.90 -6.38
N PHE A 71 -21.11 6.56 -6.39
CA PHE A 71 -21.49 5.74 -5.23
C PHE A 71 -20.72 6.11 -3.95
N ASN A 72 -19.43 6.45 -4.05
CA ASN A 72 -18.63 6.85 -2.90
C ASN A 72 -18.96 8.27 -2.42
N LEU A 73 -19.49 9.13 -3.29
CA LEU A 73 -19.95 10.46 -2.91
C LEU A 73 -21.25 10.38 -2.12
N ASP A 74 -22.16 9.46 -2.51
CA ASP A 74 -23.41 9.20 -1.80
C ASP A 74 -23.19 8.38 -0.51
N HIS A 75 -22.12 7.59 -0.46
CA HIS A 75 -21.77 6.70 0.66
C HIS A 75 -20.30 6.84 1.10
N PRO A 76 -19.92 7.98 1.72
CA PRO A 76 -18.54 8.28 2.09
C PRO A 76 -17.96 7.37 3.18
N GLU A 77 -18.81 6.59 3.86
CA GLU A 77 -18.43 5.57 4.83
C GLU A 77 -18.00 4.25 4.18
N LYS A 78 -18.28 4.06 2.89
CA LYS A 78 -17.94 2.83 2.17
C LYS A 78 -16.49 2.85 1.71
N PRO A 79 -15.83 1.67 1.61
CA PRO A 79 -14.45 1.59 1.15
C PRO A 79 -14.28 2.17 -0.26
N PHE A 80 -13.20 2.94 -0.44
CA PHE A 80 -12.77 3.35 -1.78
C PHE A 80 -11.97 2.24 -2.46
N THR A 81 -11.82 2.32 -3.79
CA THR A 81 -11.03 1.34 -4.54
C THR A 81 -9.65 1.89 -4.87
N VAL A 82 -8.60 1.11 -4.58
CA VAL A 82 -7.24 1.40 -5.04
C VAL A 82 -7.08 0.89 -6.46
N SER A 83 -6.70 1.76 -7.39
CA SER A 83 -6.38 1.36 -8.77
C SER A 83 -4.91 1.03 -8.96
N LYS A 84 -4.01 1.73 -8.27
CA LYS A 84 -2.56 1.56 -8.34
C LYS A 84 -1.90 2.00 -7.03
N PHE A 85 -0.68 1.54 -6.78
CA PHE A 85 0.18 2.07 -5.74
C PHE A 85 1.63 2.17 -6.21
N TYR A 86 2.41 2.98 -5.52
CA TYR A 86 3.81 3.23 -5.79
C TYR A 86 4.58 3.34 -4.48
N ASP A 87 5.86 2.96 -4.48
CA ASP A 87 6.72 3.19 -3.33
C ASP A 87 6.87 4.70 -3.04
N TRP A 88 6.96 5.03 -1.75
CA TRP A 88 7.24 6.39 -1.33
C TRP A 88 8.72 6.70 -1.59
N ALA A 89 9.06 7.07 -2.84
CA ALA A 89 10.38 7.58 -3.15
C ALA A 89 10.63 8.85 -2.32
N GLU A 90 11.58 8.81 -1.38
CA GLU A 90 12.09 10.04 -0.77
C GLU A 90 12.73 10.88 -1.87
N PRO A 91 12.42 12.19 -1.97
CA PRO A 91 13.20 13.07 -2.81
C PRO A 91 14.64 13.04 -2.26
N SER A 92 15.55 12.45 -3.03
CA SER A 92 16.99 12.47 -2.75
C SER A 92 17.39 13.91 -2.45
N ARG A 93 17.75 14.22 -1.20
CA ARG A 93 18.25 15.53 -0.79
C ARG A 93 19.46 15.86 -1.67
N LYS A 94 19.30 16.73 -2.67
CA LYS A 94 20.44 17.34 -3.37
C LYS A 94 21.27 18.03 -2.30
N LYS A 95 22.48 17.53 -2.04
CA LYS A 95 23.47 18.24 -1.23
C LYS A 95 23.72 19.58 -1.94
N MET A 96 23.17 20.67 -1.40
CA MET A 96 23.62 22.01 -1.75
C MET A 96 25.11 22.07 -1.37
N LYS A 97 26.00 22.12 -2.35
CA LYS A 97 27.36 22.61 -2.13
C LYS A 97 27.21 24.09 -1.78
N VAL A 98 27.47 24.43 -0.53
CA VAL A 98 27.78 25.80 -0.15
C VAL A 98 29.20 26.02 -0.65
N GLU A 99 29.35 26.79 -1.73
CA GLU A 99 30.65 27.34 -2.11
C GLU A 99 30.98 28.44 -1.10
N GLU A 100 31.91 28.15 -0.20
CA GLU A 100 32.56 29.17 0.64
C GLU A 100 33.37 30.09 -0.27
N ASN A 101 32.90 31.32 -0.44
CA ASN A 101 33.69 32.40 -0.99
C ASN A 101 34.74 32.81 0.05
N GLU A 102 35.97 32.31 -0.09
CA GLU A 102 37.14 32.92 0.54
C GLU A 102 37.44 34.26 -0.15
N SER A 103 36.89 35.34 0.40
CA SER A 103 37.41 36.69 0.18
C SER A 103 38.48 36.96 1.22
N PHE A 104 39.74 36.68 0.91
CA PHE A 104 40.86 37.24 1.65
C PHE A 104 40.96 38.75 1.33
N SER A 105 40.92 39.58 2.37
CA SER A 105 41.42 40.96 2.38
C SER A 105 42.62 41.04 3.33
#